data_AF-A0A1Y2PB22-F1
#
_entry.id   AF-A0A1Y2PB22-F1
#
_cell.length_a   1.000
_cell.length_b   1.000
_cell.length_c   1.000
_cell.angle_alpha   90.00
_cell.angle_beta   90.00
_cell.angle_gamma   90.00
#
_symmetry.space_group_name_H-M   'P 1'
#
loop_
_entity.id
_entity.type
_entity.pdbx_description
1 polymer ?
#
loop_
_entity_poly.entity_id
_entity_poly.type
_entity_poly.pdbx_seq_one_letter_code
_entity_poly.pdbx_strand_id
1 'polypeptide(L)'
;MKISVELTLTPLQNEFEAPTIDFIKKLRTSGLTILENPLSTQVYGDYDTVMQLITIELKNSFELIDNGILLMKIVKTDRSDYEPNF
;
A
#
# COMPACT_ATOMS: atom_id res chain seq x y z
N MET A 1 8.64 -14.32 -6.95
CA MET A 1 9.50 -14.14 -5.75
C MET A 1 8.71 -13.33 -4.76
N LYS A 2 8.73 -13.65 -3.46
CA LYS A 2 7.92 -12.92 -2.49
C LYS A 2 8.57 -11.63 -2.00
N ILE A 3 7.76 -10.59 -1.84
CA ILE A 3 8.15 -9.29 -1.28
C ILE A 3 7.16 -8.82 -0.23
N SER A 4 7.64 -7.91 0.61
CA SER A 4 6.83 -7.09 1.51
C SER A 4 6.93 -5.64 1.08
N VAL A 5 5.80 -4.97 0.91
CA VAL A 5 5.75 -3.56 0.50
C VAL A 5 4.98 -2.77 1.52
N GLU A 6 5.60 -1.74 2.08
CA GLU A 6 4.93 -0.77 2.95
C GLU A 6 4.65 0.51 2.17
N LEU A 7 3.42 1.00 2.26
CA LEU A 7 2.88 2.14 1.52
C LEU A 7 2.29 3.18 2.48
N THR A 8 2.61 4.44 2.24
CA THR A 8 1.97 5.59 2.87
C THR A 8 1.61 6.59 1.78
N LEU A 9 0.31 6.80 1.55
CA LEU A 9 -0.21 7.83 0.66
C LEU A 9 -0.55 9.07 1.48
N THR A 10 0.01 10.22 1.09
CA THR A 10 -0.19 11.51 1.75
C THR A 10 -0.74 12.50 0.72
N PRO A 11 -2.07 12.56 0.54
CA PRO A 11 -2.71 13.61 -0.24
C PRO A 11 -2.51 14.97 0.43
N LEU A 12 -2.17 16.00 -0.36
CA LEU A 12 -1.90 17.35 0.13
C LEU A 12 -3.11 18.27 -0.12
N GLN A 13 -4.27 17.86 0.39
CA GLN A 13 -5.57 18.53 0.23
C GLN A 13 -6.45 18.35 1.48
N ASN A 14 -7.53 19.12 1.64
CA ASN A 14 -8.38 19.08 2.84
C ASN A 14 -9.12 17.74 2.97
N GLU A 15 -9.65 17.22 1.87
CA GLU A 15 -10.41 15.96 1.81
C GLU A 15 -9.47 14.75 1.64
N PHE A 16 -8.32 14.74 2.32
CA PHE A 16 -7.27 13.71 2.17
C PHE A 16 -7.71 12.30 2.60
N GLU A 17 -8.70 12.20 3.49
CA GLU A 17 -9.16 10.91 4.01
C GLU A 17 -9.81 10.06 2.91
N ALA A 18 -10.64 10.66 2.06
CA ALA A 18 -11.39 9.95 1.03
C ALA A 18 -10.49 9.17 0.05
N PRO A 19 -9.47 9.78 -0.61
CA PRO A 19 -8.56 9.05 -1.50
C PRO A 19 -7.71 8.02 -0.75
N THR A 20 -7.34 8.29 0.51
CA THR A 20 -6.59 7.33 1.34
C THR A 20 -7.44 6.09 1.66
N ILE A 21 -8.71 6.29 2.04
CA ILE A 21 -9.66 5.21 2.33
C ILE A 21 -9.95 4.40 1.07
N ASP A 22 -10.13 5.04 -0.09
CA ASP A 22 -10.36 4.34 -1.35
C ASP A 22 -9.17 3.47 -1.72
N PHE A 23 -7.96 4.03 -1.67
CA PHE A 23 -6.71 3.30 -1.93
C PHE A 23 -6.59 2.05 -1.05
N ILE A 24 -6.79 2.17 0.26
CA ILE A 24 -6.74 1.05 1.20
C ILE A 24 -7.80 -0.01 0.88
N LYS A 25 -9.04 0.40 0.55
CA LYS A 25 -10.11 -0.53 0.17
C LYS A 25 -9.74 -1.32 -1.08
N LYS A 26 -9.14 -0.69 -2.09
CA LYS A 26 -8.66 -1.36 -3.29
C LYS A 26 -7.60 -2.40 -2.99
N LEU A 27 -6.63 -2.06 -2.13
CA LEU A 27 -5.62 -3.01 -1.66
C LEU A 27 -6.25 -4.22 -0.96
N ARG A 28 -7.25 -4.01 -0.09
CA ARG A 28 -7.98 -5.10 0.59
C ARG A 28 -8.71 -6.03 -0.37
N THR A 29 -9.21 -5.52 -1.49
CA THR A 29 -9.91 -6.34 -2.51
C THR A 29 -8.99 -7.13 -3.44
N SER A 30 -7.66 -6.97 -3.30
CA SER A 30 -6.68 -7.63 -4.19
C SER A 30 -6.56 -9.14 -4.00
N GLY A 31 -7.01 -9.68 -2.87
CA GLY A 31 -6.77 -11.08 -2.48
C GLY A 31 -5.35 -11.35 -1.95
N LEU A 32 -4.50 -10.32 -1.84
CA LEU A 32 -3.20 -10.41 -1.17
C LEU A 32 -3.35 -10.29 0.35
N THR A 33 -2.31 -10.68 1.09
CA THR A 33 -2.24 -10.40 2.52
C THR A 33 -1.99 -8.92 2.73
N ILE A 34 -2.92 -8.25 3.42
CA ILE A 34 -2.85 -6.83 3.76
C ILE A 34 -2.81 -6.69 5.28
N LEU A 35 -1.84 -5.91 5.79
CA LEU A 35 -1.79 -5.50 7.19
C LEU A 35 -1.76 -3.98 7.27
N GLU A 36 -2.38 -3.43 8.30
CA GLU A 36 -2.56 -1.99 8.46
C GLU A 36 -2.16 -1.58 9.87
N ASN A 37 -1.57 -0.40 9.97
CA ASN A 37 -1.33 0.27 11.23
C ASN A 37 -1.63 1.77 11.06
N PRO A 38 -1.58 2.58 12.13
CA PRO A 38 -1.90 4.00 12.03
C PRO A 38 -1.02 4.84 11.08
N LEU A 39 0.11 4.32 10.62
CA LEU A 39 1.11 5.03 9.82
C LEU A 39 1.24 4.51 8.38
N SER A 40 0.89 3.26 8.12
CA SER A 40 1.11 2.63 6.82
C SER A 40 0.17 1.45 6.54
N THR A 41 0.07 1.11 5.25
CA THR A 41 -0.53 -0.14 4.76
C THR A 41 0.54 -1.02 4.16
N GLN A 42 0.53 -2.30 4.49
CA GLN A 42 1.53 -3.27 4.07
C GLN A 42 0.88 -4.33 3.18
N VAL A 43 1.52 -4.62 2.05
CA VAL A 43 1.08 -5.58 1.03
C VAL A 43 2.13 -6.67 0.89
N TYR A 44 1.70 -7.93 0.95
CA TYR A 44 2.58 -9.10 0.89
C TYR A 44 2.15 -10.04 -0.24
N GLY A 45 3.11 -10.57 -0.99
CA GLY A 45 2.82 -11.52 -2.06
C GLY A 45 3.95 -11.69 -3.07
N ASP A 46 3.64 -12.33 -4.20
CA ASP A 46 4.57 -12.43 -5.32
C ASP A 46 4.81 -11.07 -5.97
N TYR A 47 6.09 -10.80 -6.27
CA TYR A 47 6.59 -9.52 -6.79
C TYR A 47 5.74 -8.97 -7.93
N ASP A 48 5.52 -9.76 -8.98
CA ASP A 48 4.80 -9.29 -10.17
C ASP A 48 3.35 -8.94 -9.83
N THR A 49 2.70 -9.73 -8.99
CA THR A 49 1.31 -9.50 -8.55
C THR A 49 1.20 -8.25 -7.67
N VAL A 50 2.11 -8.09 -6.70
CA VAL A 50 2.14 -6.93 -5.80
C VAL A 50 2.42 -5.65 -6.61
N MET A 51 3.42 -5.67 -7.49
CA MET A 51 3.79 -4.50 -8.29
C MET A 51 2.70 -4.14 -9.32
N GLN A 52 2.01 -5.13 -9.89
CA GLN A 52 0.86 -4.89 -10.78
C GLN A 52 -0.27 -4.19 -10.04
N LEU A 53 -0.65 -4.68 -8.85
CA LEU A 53 -1.66 -4.04 -8.00
C LEU A 53 -1.27 -2.59 -7.68
N ILE A 54 -0.06 -2.39 -7.16
CA ILE A 54 0.43 -1.06 -6.77
C ILE A 54 0.42 -0.11 -7.98
N THR A 55 0.85 -0.58 -9.15
CA THR A 55 0.86 0.25 -10.38
C THR A 55 -0.54 0.75 -10.73
N ILE A 56 -1.55 -0.13 -10.68
CA ILE A 56 -2.94 0.21 -11.00
C ILE A 56 -3.50 1.18 -9.96
N GLU A 57 -3.38 0.84 -8.68
CA GLU A 57 -4.03 1.62 -7.62
C GLU A 57 -3.33 2.94 -7.31
N LEU A 58 -2.01 3.01 -7.53
CA LEU A 58 -1.29 4.28 -7.46
C LEU A 58 -1.74 5.23 -8.56
N LYS A 59 -1.92 4.73 -9.79
CA LYS A 59 -2.45 5.54 -10.89
C LYS A 59 -3.84 6.07 -10.55
N ASN A 60 -4.75 5.20 -10.12
CA ASN A 60 -6.10 5.60 -9.71
C ASN A 60 -6.05 6.67 -8.61
N SER A 61 -5.19 6.50 -7.61
CA SER A 61 -5.05 7.46 -6.51
C SER A 61 -4.53 8.81 -6.98
N PHE A 62 -3.55 8.83 -7.90
CA PHE A 62 -2.99 10.06 -8.47
C PHE A 62 -3.95 10.78 -9.43
N GLU A 63 -4.93 10.07 -10.00
CA GLU A 63 -6.02 10.70 -10.75
C GLU A 63 -7.10 11.31 -9.83
N LEU A 64 -7.17 10.90 -8.56
CA LEU A 64 -8.15 11.38 -7.58
C LEU A 64 -7.65 12.53 -6.70
N ILE A 65 -6.35 12.84 -6.75
CA ILE A 65 -5.73 13.89 -5.92
C ILE A 65 -5.02 14.90 -6.81
N ASP A 66 -5.09 16.18 -6.46
CA ASP A 66 -4.40 17.23 -7.22
C ASP A 66 -2.88 17.20 -6.94
N ASN A 67 -2.52 16.97 -5.67
CA ASN A 67 -1.14 16.91 -5.21
C ASN A 67 -1.02 15.89 -4.08
N GLY A 68 0.09 15.16 -4.04
CA GLY A 68 0.30 14.14 -3.03
C GLY A 68 1.69 13.52 -3.08
N ILE A 69 2.01 12.76 -2.04
CA ILE A 69 3.26 12.00 -1.93
C ILE A 69 2.90 10.54 -1.64
N LEU A 70 3.54 9.61 -2.35
CA LEU A 70 3.56 8.20 -1.96
C LEU A 70 4.95 7.85 -1.45
N LEU A 71 5.04 7.33 -0.22
CA LEU A 71 6.24 6.64 0.27
C LEU A 71 6.05 5.14 0.07
N MET A 72 7.06 4.49 -0.49
CA MET A 72 7.09 3.05 -0.72
C MET A 72 8.41 2.46 -0.23
N LYS A 73 8.32 1.42 0.60
CA LYS A 73 9.47 0.63 1.07
C LYS A 73 9.28 -0.82 0.68
N ILE A 74 10.24 -1.39 -0.05
CA ILE A 74 10.20 -2.78 -0.53
C ILE A 74 11.25 -3.61 0.19
N VAL A 75 10.86 -4.77 0.69
CA VAL A 75 11.75 -5.77 1.28
C VAL A 75 11.72 -7.05 0.44
N LYS A 76 12.91 -7.57 0.09
CA LYS A 76 13.08 -8.79 -0.71
C LYS A 76 12.89 -10.08 0.11
N THR A 77 11.79 -10.17 0.86
CA THR A 77 11.30 -11.36 1.58
C THR A 77 9.83 -11.17 1.94
N ASP A 78 9.13 -12.26 2.23
CA ASP A 78 7.85 -12.21 2.94
C ASP A 78 8.11 -11.94 4.43
N ARG A 79 7.41 -10.97 5.01
CA ARG A 79 7.49 -10.61 6.44
C ARG A 79 6.12 -10.55 7.10
N SER A 80 5.10 -11.13 6.47
CA SER A 80 3.71 -11.05 6.95
C SER A 80 3.50 -11.70 8.33
N ASP A 81 4.41 -12.59 8.72
CA ASP A 81 4.41 -13.35 9.97
C ASP A 81 5.45 -12.84 10.99
N TYR A 82 6.04 -11.66 10.76
CA TYR A 82 7.03 -11.12 11.68
C TYR A 82 6.41 -10.80 13.06
N GLU A 83 6.91 -11.48 14.08
CA GLU A 83 6.67 -11.16 15.48
C GLU A 83 7.98 -10.73 16.15
N PRO A 84 8.00 -9.62 16.91
CA PRO A 84 9.14 -9.26 17.76
C PRO A 84 9.47 -10.37 18.75
N ASN A 85 10.75 -10.66 18.96
CA ASN A 85 11.22 -11.73 19.85
C ASN A 85 12.10 -11.20 21.01
N PHE A 86 11.89 -9.94 21.40
CA PHE A 86 12.61 -9.25 22.47
C PHE A 86 11.65 -8.47 23.37
#